data_AF-A0A9D4LLH8-F1
#
_entry.id   AF-A0A9D4LLH8-F1
#
_cell.length_a   1.000
_cell.length_b   1.000
_cell.length_c   1.000
_cell.angle_alpha   90.00
_cell.angle_beta   90.00
_cell.angle_gamma   90.00
#
_symmetry.space_group_name_H-M   'P 1'
#
loop_
_entity.id
_entity.type
_entity.pdbx_description
1 polymer ?
#
loop_
_entity_poly.entity_id
_entity_poly.type
_entity_poly.pdbx_seq_one_letter_code
_entity_poly.pdbx_strand_id
1 'polypeptide(L)'
;MRTGRKVVGFIIAVQIVAALRKFRTTNTSGDFEQYKLNRNKFKQTCNTKKSELQRSKREQLCNNSANPTRFWDQLKKANMSRNDSSDLISGDDWYDYFRELFDNAEIDDGNHIDALPELAREINVDYLNLDITDEEICKSLKDLKSNTAAGYDGLCLEMFKVTGFTNCAIFDKNFQSYI
;
A
#
# COMPACT_ATOMS: atom_id res chain seq x y z
N MET A 1 -20.15 -0.92 20.86
CA MET A 1 -19.50 -1.04 22.19
C MET A 1 -18.20 -0.20 22.34
N ARG A 2 -18.18 1.10 22.01
CA ARG A 2 -16.99 1.99 22.14
C ARG A 2 -17.04 2.92 23.37
N THR A 3 -18.21 3.09 23.98
CA THR A 3 -18.47 4.07 25.04
C THR A 3 -17.87 3.69 26.41
N GLY A 4 -17.89 2.40 26.79
CA GLY A 4 -17.33 1.98 28.09
C GLY A 4 -15.80 2.12 28.23
N ARG A 5 -15.05 2.17 27.12
CA ARG A 5 -13.57 2.15 27.15
C ARG A 5 -12.93 3.47 27.58
N LYS A 6 -13.56 4.61 27.25
CA LYS A 6 -13.11 5.94 27.67
C LYS A 6 -13.44 6.21 29.14
N VAL A 7 -14.54 5.64 29.62
CA VAL A 7 -15.05 5.83 30.98
C VAL A 7 -14.10 5.27 32.03
N VAL A 8 -13.56 4.05 31.85
CA VAL A 8 -12.65 3.44 32.83
C VAL A 8 -11.33 4.21 32.98
N GLY A 9 -10.74 4.66 31.87
CA GLY A 9 -9.50 5.45 31.91
C GLY A 9 -9.70 6.81 32.57
N PHE A 10 -10.84 7.44 32.30
CA PHE A 10 -11.23 8.72 32.90
C PHE A 10 -11.47 8.60 34.41
N ILE A 11 -12.19 7.56 34.85
CA ILE A 11 -12.46 7.31 36.27
C ILE A 11 -11.16 7.13 37.05
N ILE A 12 -10.21 6.33 36.54
CA ILE A 12 -8.93 6.10 37.22
C ILE A 12 -8.09 7.38 37.27
N ALA A 13 -8.07 8.18 36.20
CA ALA A 13 -7.36 9.46 36.19
C ALA A 13 -7.94 10.46 37.22
N VAL A 14 -9.27 10.52 37.34
CA VAL A 14 -9.96 11.34 38.34
C VAL A 14 -9.61 10.87 39.77
N GLN A 15 -9.56 9.56 40.02
CA GLN A 15 -9.18 8.99 41.31
C GLN A 15 -7.72 9.30 41.71
N ILE A 16 -6.80 9.40 40.74
CA ILE A 16 -5.41 9.83 40.99
C ILE A 16 -5.37 11.28 41.42
N VAL A 17 -6.09 12.16 40.72
CA VAL A 17 -6.12 13.60 41.02
C VAL A 17 -6.75 13.85 42.39
N ALA A 18 -7.83 13.12 42.73
CA ALA A 18 -8.46 13.21 44.05
C ALA A 18 -7.52 12.75 45.18
N ALA A 19 -6.82 11.62 45.01
CA ALA A 19 -5.86 11.12 45.99
C ALA A 19 -4.66 12.05 46.17
N LEU A 20 -4.16 12.66 45.08
CA LEU A 20 -3.07 13.63 45.12
C LEU A 20 -3.48 14.92 45.85
N ARG A 21 -4.69 15.42 45.60
CA ARG A 21 -5.23 16.59 46.30
C ARG A 21 -5.35 16.31 47.80
N LYS A 22 -5.90 15.15 48.16
CA LYS A 22 -6.03 14.72 49.56
C LYS A 22 -4.68 14.65 50.25
N PHE A 23 -3.69 13.97 49.65
CA PHE A 23 -2.33 13.90 50.18
C PHE A 23 -1.69 15.29 50.38
N ARG A 24 -1.88 16.22 49.44
CA ARG A 24 -1.37 17.59 49.57
C ARG A 24 -2.02 18.38 50.71
N THR A 25 -3.26 18.05 51.07
CA THR A 25 -3.98 18.70 52.18
C THR A 25 -3.61 18.10 53.53
N THR A 26 -3.52 16.77 53.63
CA THR A 26 -3.34 16.06 54.91
C THR A 26 -1.88 15.73 55.23
N ASN A 27 -1.03 15.62 54.20
CA ASN A 27 0.39 15.23 54.27
C ASN A 27 0.66 13.97 55.10
N THR A 28 -0.28 13.02 55.09
CA THR A 28 -0.14 11.76 55.82
C THR A 28 0.51 10.67 54.95
N SER A 29 1.23 9.76 55.59
CA SER A 29 1.83 8.59 54.93
C SER A 29 0.77 7.69 54.26
N GLY A 30 -0.39 7.53 54.89
CA GLY A 30 -1.50 6.73 54.33
C GLY A 30 -2.08 7.31 53.03
N ASP A 31 -2.24 8.63 52.95
CA ASP A 31 -2.73 9.28 51.73
C ASP A 31 -1.69 9.24 50.60
N PHE A 32 -0.40 9.27 50.93
CA PHE A 32 0.69 9.08 49.96
C PHE A 32 0.68 7.68 49.33
N GLU A 33 0.57 6.63 50.16
CA GLU A 33 0.51 5.25 49.67
C GLU A 33 -0.75 5.02 48.81
N GLN A 34 -1.87 5.63 49.17
CA GLN A 34 -3.10 5.57 48.37
C GLN A 34 -2.93 6.21 46.98
N TYR A 35 -2.29 7.38 46.91
CA TYR A 35 -1.96 8.02 45.62
C TYR A 35 -1.04 7.13 44.77
N LYS A 36 0.01 6.57 45.38
CA LYS A 36 0.99 5.70 44.71
C LYS A 36 0.32 4.43 44.16
N LEU A 37 -0.57 3.81 44.94
CA LEU A 37 -1.37 2.66 44.53
C LEU A 37 -2.24 3.00 43.30
N ASN A 38 -2.96 4.12 43.35
CA ASN A 38 -3.82 4.55 42.23
C ASN A 38 -3.00 4.84 40.96
N ARG A 39 -1.84 5.50 41.09
CA ARG A 39 -0.93 5.79 39.98
C ARG A 39 -0.38 4.49 39.35
N ASN A 40 0.05 3.54 40.17
CA ASN A 40 0.56 2.25 39.70
C ASN A 40 -0.53 1.45 39.00
N LYS A 41 -1.76 1.44 39.54
CA LYS A 41 -2.92 0.79 38.92
C LYS A 41 -3.25 1.37 37.54
N PHE A 42 -3.17 2.68 37.38
CA PHE A 42 -3.33 3.33 36.08
C PHE A 42 -2.23 2.92 35.09
N LYS A 43 -0.96 3.02 35.51
CA LYS A 43 0.18 2.62 34.68
C LYS A 43 0.06 1.16 34.23
N GLN A 44 -0.29 0.26 35.16
CA GLN A 44 -0.52 -1.15 34.86
C GLN A 44 -1.65 -1.31 33.84
N THR A 45 -2.78 -0.62 34.02
CA THR A 45 -3.91 -0.66 33.08
C THR A 45 -3.51 -0.20 31.68
N CYS A 46 -2.74 0.90 31.58
CA CYS A 46 -2.22 1.39 30.30
C CYS A 46 -1.29 0.37 29.63
N ASN A 47 -0.37 -0.21 30.41
CA ASN A 47 0.57 -1.21 29.90
C ASN A 47 -0.15 -2.48 29.45
N THR A 48 -1.10 -3.00 30.23
CA THR A 48 -1.91 -4.16 29.87
C THR A 48 -2.65 -3.92 28.55
N LYS A 49 -3.34 -2.78 28.41
CA LYS A 49 -4.04 -2.44 27.15
C LYS A 49 -3.10 -2.30 25.95
N LYS A 50 -1.92 -1.72 26.15
CA LYS A 50 -0.90 -1.65 25.10
C LYS A 50 -0.48 -3.05 24.66
N SER A 51 -0.20 -3.93 25.61
CA SER A 51 0.18 -5.32 25.36
C SER A 51 -0.94 -6.11 24.68
N GLU A 52 -2.20 -5.95 25.10
CA GLU A 52 -3.38 -6.55 24.46
C GLU A 52 -3.53 -6.12 23.00
N LEU A 53 -3.38 -4.82 22.72
CA LEU A 53 -3.45 -4.30 21.36
C LEU A 53 -2.32 -4.87 20.49
N GLN A 54 -1.09 -4.91 21.00
CA GLN A 54 0.05 -5.49 20.28
C GLN A 54 -0.13 -6.98 20.04
N ARG A 55 -0.65 -7.72 21.03
CA ARG A 55 -0.98 -9.14 20.92
C ARG A 55 -2.02 -9.37 19.83
N SER A 56 -3.13 -8.64 19.87
CA SER A 56 -4.21 -8.74 18.88
C SER A 56 -3.72 -8.44 17.45
N LYS A 57 -2.85 -7.43 17.28
CA LYS A 57 -2.23 -7.15 15.97
C LYS A 57 -1.36 -8.31 15.47
N ARG A 58 -0.55 -8.91 16.35
CA ARG A 58 0.27 -10.09 15.99
C ARG A 58 -0.61 -11.28 15.61
N GLU A 59 -1.65 -11.56 16.40
CA GLU A 59 -2.60 -12.63 16.10
C GLU A 59 -3.29 -12.41 14.75
N GLN A 60 -3.70 -11.18 14.43
CA GLN A 60 -4.27 -10.86 13.13
C GLN A 60 -3.29 -11.13 11.98
N LEU A 61 -2.01 -10.80 12.13
CA LEU A 61 -0.99 -11.11 11.13
C LEU A 61 -0.81 -12.63 10.97
N CYS A 62 -0.70 -13.38 12.07
CA CYS A 62 -0.58 -14.84 12.02
C CYS A 62 -1.81 -15.50 11.36
N ASN A 63 -3.02 -15.03 11.69
CA ASN A 63 -4.27 -15.57 11.16
C ASN A 63 -4.46 -15.26 9.67
N ASN A 64 -3.88 -14.18 9.16
CA ASN A 64 -3.94 -13.81 7.74
C ASN A 64 -2.72 -14.29 6.93
N SER A 65 -1.80 -15.06 7.53
CA SER A 65 -0.58 -15.55 6.87
C SER A 65 -0.86 -16.40 5.62
N ALA A 66 -1.97 -17.13 5.59
CA ALA A 66 -2.40 -17.93 4.45
C ALA A 66 -2.94 -17.09 3.27
N ASN A 67 -3.26 -15.80 3.47
CA ASN A 67 -3.73 -14.90 2.43
C ASN A 67 -2.69 -13.78 2.21
N PRO A 68 -1.81 -13.91 1.21
CA PRO A 68 -0.72 -12.96 0.96
C PRO A 68 -1.22 -11.52 0.82
N THR A 69 -2.32 -11.29 0.12
CA THR A 69 -2.89 -9.94 -0.09
C THR A 69 -3.25 -9.29 1.24
N ARG A 70 -4.01 -9.99 2.10
CA ARG A 70 -4.42 -9.47 3.41
C ARG A 70 -3.24 -9.31 4.37
N PHE A 71 -2.28 -10.23 4.31
CA PHE A 71 -1.06 -10.16 5.09
C PHE A 71 -0.27 -8.88 4.77
N TRP A 72 0.03 -8.64 3.49
CA TRP A 72 0.77 -7.47 3.04
C TRP A 72 0.03 -6.17 3.32
N ASP A 73 -1.30 -6.13 3.15
CA ASP A 73 -2.11 -4.96 3.49
C ASP A 73 -2.05 -4.61 4.97
N GLN A 74 -2.11 -5.62 5.85
CA GLN A 74 -2.02 -5.42 7.30
C GLN A 74 -0.61 -5.01 7.72
N LEU A 75 0.41 -5.58 7.09
CA LEU A 75 1.81 -5.25 7.35
C LEU A 75 2.12 -3.80 6.93
N LYS A 76 1.67 -3.38 5.75
CA LYS A 76 1.80 -1.99 5.27
C LYS A 76 1.16 -1.00 6.24
N LYS A 77 -0.07 -1.28 6.69
CA LYS A 77 -0.77 -0.46 7.70
C LYS A 77 -0.07 -0.43 9.05
N ALA A 78 0.61 -1.51 9.44
CA ALA A 78 1.40 -1.55 10.67
C ALA A 78 2.69 -0.71 10.57
N ASN A 79 3.28 -0.63 9.38
CA ASN A 79 4.52 0.08 9.09
C ASN A 79 4.34 1.52 8.58
N MET A 80 3.10 2.01 8.42
CA MET A 80 2.78 3.39 7.99
C MET A 80 3.24 4.50 8.98
N SER A 81 3.99 4.18 10.02
CA SER A 81 4.50 5.13 10.99
C SER A 81 5.86 5.69 10.54
N ARG A 82 5.82 6.88 9.91
CA ARG A 82 6.97 7.74 9.60
C ARG A 82 8.07 7.08 8.75
N ASN A 83 7.76 6.79 7.49
CA ASN A 83 8.79 6.94 6.46
C ASN A 83 8.87 8.43 6.13
N ASP A 84 9.67 9.13 6.93
CA ASP A 84 10.27 10.41 6.55
C ASP A 84 11.74 10.14 6.18
N SER A 85 11.98 9.03 5.45
CA SER A 85 13.23 8.84 4.73
C SER A 85 12.98 9.29 3.31
N SER A 86 13.36 10.54 3.07
CA SER A 86 13.74 11.01 1.74
C SER A 86 14.97 10.22 1.30
N ASP A 87 14.79 8.95 0.95
CA ASP A 87 15.76 8.21 0.14
C ASP A 87 15.61 8.68 -1.32
N LEU A 88 15.65 10.00 -1.53
CA LEU A 88 15.70 10.59 -2.86
C LEU A 88 17.14 10.45 -3.34
N ILE A 89 17.39 9.37 -4.07
CA ILE A 89 18.53 9.30 -4.97
C ILE A 89 18.39 10.46 -5.96
N SER A 90 19.40 11.31 -6.08
CA SER A 90 19.37 12.44 -6.99
C SER A 90 19.35 11.95 -8.44
N GLY A 91 18.85 12.79 -9.36
CA GLY A 91 18.95 12.50 -10.79
C GLY A 91 20.41 12.35 -11.26
N ASP A 92 21.32 13.11 -10.63
CA ASP A 92 22.75 13.04 -10.92
C ASP A 92 23.36 11.70 -10.48
N ASP A 93 22.95 11.19 -9.32
CA ASP A 93 23.41 9.89 -8.81
C ASP A 93 22.99 8.74 -9.77
N TRP A 94 21.80 8.86 -10.37
CA TRP A 94 21.34 7.93 -11.40
C TRP A 94 22.15 8.04 -12.70
N TYR A 95 22.44 9.28 -13.13
CA TYR A 95 23.22 9.53 -14.33
C TYR A 95 24.63 8.95 -14.20
N ASP A 96 25.31 9.23 -13.08
CA ASP A 96 26.67 8.76 -12.83
C ASP A 96 26.74 7.23 -12.77
N TYR A 97 25.78 6.59 -12.10
CA TYR A 97 25.70 5.13 -12.03
C TYR A 97 25.55 4.48 -13.41
N PHE A 98 24.59 4.95 -14.22
CA PHE A 98 24.35 4.35 -15.54
C PHE A 98 25.46 4.69 -16.51
N ARG A 99 26.04 5.88 -16.43
CA ARG A 99 27.21 6.26 -17.22
C ARG A 99 28.37 5.31 -16.97
N GLU A 100 28.70 5.05 -15.71
CA GLU A 100 29.76 4.10 -15.36
C GLU A 100 29.42 2.67 -15.80
N LEU A 101 28.16 2.26 -15.69
CA LEU A 101 27.70 0.94 -16.12
C LEU A 101 27.85 0.73 -17.63
N PHE A 102 27.53 1.75 -18.43
CA PHE A 102 27.59 1.67 -19.89
C PHE A 102 28.99 1.96 -20.46
N ASP A 103 29.78 2.81 -19.80
CA ASP A 103 31.17 3.09 -20.21
C ASP A 103 32.12 1.90 -19.91
N ASN A 104 31.79 1.07 -18.91
CA ASN A 104 32.55 -0.14 -18.56
C ASN A 104 32.00 -1.43 -19.20
N ALA A 105 30.87 -1.36 -19.91
CA ALA A 105 30.45 -2.47 -20.74
C ALA A 105 31.40 -2.51 -21.94
N GLU A 106 32.32 -3.48 -21.95
CA GLU A 106 33.08 -3.80 -23.16
C GLU A 106 32.07 -4.10 -24.27
N ILE A 107 31.83 -3.12 -25.14
CA ILE A 107 31.10 -3.34 -26.37
C ILE A 107 32.04 -4.21 -27.20
N ASP A 108 31.69 -5.49 -27.32
CA ASP A 108 32.27 -6.35 -28.33
C ASP A 108 31.84 -5.79 -29.70
N ASP A 109 32.63 -4.86 -30.22
CA ASP A 109 32.50 -4.19 -31.52
C ASP A 109 32.71 -5.16 -32.71
N GLY A 110 32.33 -6.42 -32.54
CA GLY A 110 32.91 -7.53 -33.28
C GLY A 110 31.98 -8.69 -33.55
N ASN A 111 30.65 -8.51 -33.46
CA ASN A 111 29.67 -9.32 -34.19
C ASN A 111 28.28 -8.71 -33.95
N HIS A 112 27.86 -7.81 -34.83
CA HIS A 112 26.44 -7.81 -35.21
C HIS A 112 26.19 -9.17 -35.85
N ILE A 113 25.90 -10.16 -34.99
CA ILE A 113 25.20 -11.35 -35.42
C ILE A 113 23.96 -10.78 -36.07
N ASP A 114 23.85 -10.95 -37.40
CA ASP A 114 22.57 -11.11 -38.08
C ASP A 114 21.85 -12.25 -37.36
N ALA A 115 21.39 -11.97 -36.14
CA ALA A 115 20.75 -12.89 -35.26
C ALA A 115 19.33 -12.96 -35.76
N LEU A 116 19.17 -13.79 -36.79
CA LEU A 116 18.04 -14.63 -37.14
C LEU A 116 17.81 -14.62 -38.66
N PRO A 117 18.65 -15.31 -39.46
CA PRO A 117 18.24 -15.73 -40.81
C PRO A 117 17.00 -16.64 -40.74
N GLU A 118 16.74 -17.23 -39.57
CA GLU A 118 15.65 -18.16 -39.28
C GLU A 118 14.33 -17.48 -38.88
N LEU A 119 14.29 -16.14 -38.78
CA LEU A 119 13.03 -15.39 -38.62
C LEU A 119 12.35 -15.03 -39.94
N ALA A 120 12.94 -15.39 -41.08
CA ALA A 120 12.26 -15.38 -42.38
C ALA A 120 11.26 -16.55 -42.50
N ARG A 121 10.48 -16.81 -41.44
CA ARG A 121 9.24 -17.57 -41.58
C ARG A 121 8.35 -16.73 -42.49
N GLU A 122 7.67 -17.37 -43.43
CA GLU A 122 6.52 -16.76 -44.10
C GLU A 122 5.48 -16.45 -43.01
N ILE A 123 5.59 -15.26 -42.40
CA ILE A 123 4.62 -14.75 -41.46
C ILE A 123 3.40 -14.47 -42.31
N ASN A 124 2.35 -15.29 -42.15
CA ASN A 124 1.05 -14.96 -42.69
C ASN A 124 0.59 -13.65 -42.01
N VAL A 125 0.82 -12.55 -42.72
CA VAL A 125 0.45 -11.19 -42.32
C VAL A 125 -1.01 -10.88 -42.65
N ASP A 126 -1.75 -11.82 -43.23
CA ASP A 126 -3.16 -11.61 -43.58
C ASP A 126 -3.99 -11.36 -42.32
N TYR A 127 -3.63 -11.99 -41.19
CA TYR A 127 -4.27 -11.74 -39.88
C TYR A 127 -4.06 -10.30 -39.37
N LEU A 128 -2.95 -9.64 -39.73
CA LEU A 128 -2.69 -8.23 -39.33
C LEU A 128 -3.55 -7.23 -40.11
N ASN A 129 -4.12 -7.65 -41.25
CA ASN A 129 -4.99 -6.81 -42.08
C ASN A 129 -6.48 -7.06 -41.81
N LEU A 130 -6.82 -7.92 -40.84
CA LEU A 130 -8.22 -8.12 -40.44
C LEU A 130 -8.70 -6.93 -39.61
N ASP A 131 -9.96 -6.56 -39.79
CA ASP A 131 -10.61 -5.57 -38.96
C ASP A 131 -10.69 -6.08 -37.51
N ILE A 132 -10.39 -5.21 -36.55
CA ILE A 132 -10.45 -5.53 -35.11
C ILE A 132 -11.93 -5.75 -34.74
N THR A 133 -12.24 -6.94 -34.23
CA THR A 133 -13.61 -7.31 -33.88
C THR A 133 -14.01 -6.81 -32.49
N ASP A 134 -15.32 -6.58 -32.29
CA ASP A 134 -15.87 -6.21 -30.99
C ASP A 134 -15.60 -7.29 -29.92
N GLU A 135 -15.58 -8.56 -30.32
CA GLU A 135 -15.24 -9.67 -29.42
C GLU A 135 -13.79 -9.59 -28.92
N GLU A 136 -12.85 -9.24 -29.80
CA GLU A 136 -11.44 -9.04 -29.44
C GLU A 136 -11.25 -7.86 -28.49
N ILE A 137 -11.97 -6.76 -28.72
CA ILE A 137 -11.98 -5.60 -27.82
C ILE A 137 -12.54 -6.00 -26.45
N CYS A 138 -13.68 -6.70 -26.42
CA CYS A 138 -14.31 -7.17 -25.19
C CYS A 138 -13.42 -8.14 -24.42
N LYS A 139 -12.72 -9.03 -25.11
CA LYS A 139 -11.76 -9.97 -24.50
C LYS A 139 -10.57 -9.21 -23.91
N SER A 140 -9.99 -8.30 -24.68
CA SER A 140 -8.87 -7.46 -24.24
C SER A 140 -9.21 -6.64 -22.99
N LEU A 141 -10.41 -6.05 -22.94
CA LEU A 141 -10.88 -5.29 -21.78
C LEU A 141 -11.06 -6.14 -20.52
N LYS A 142 -11.54 -7.39 -20.67
CA LYS A 142 -11.68 -8.33 -19.55
C LYS A 142 -10.31 -8.73 -18.98
N ASP A 143 -9.33 -8.89 -19.85
CA ASP A 143 -7.98 -9.37 -19.50
C ASP A 143 -7.08 -8.27 -18.91
N LEU A 144 -7.49 -6.99 -18.95
CA LEU A 144 -6.77 -5.88 -18.30
C LEU A 144 -6.57 -6.18 -16.79
N LYS A 145 -5.38 -5.89 -16.25
CA LYS A 145 -5.09 -6.11 -14.82
C LYS A 145 -5.62 -4.96 -13.96
N SER A 146 -6.51 -5.27 -13.02
CA SER A 146 -7.01 -4.27 -12.05
C SER A 146 -5.93 -3.88 -11.04
N ASN A 147 -6.08 -2.69 -10.44
CA ASN A 147 -5.18 -2.10 -9.45
C ASN A 147 -3.75 -1.89 -9.95
N THR A 148 -3.61 -1.59 -11.24
CA THR A 148 -2.36 -1.12 -11.82
C THR A 148 -2.30 0.40 -11.74
N ALA A 149 -1.10 0.96 -11.67
CA ALA A 149 -0.93 2.42 -11.69
C ALA A 149 -1.32 2.96 -13.06
N ALA A 150 -1.92 4.16 -13.07
CA ALA A 150 -2.19 4.87 -14.30
C ALA A 150 -0.88 5.20 -15.04
N GLY A 151 -0.95 5.25 -16.37
CA GLY A 151 0.15 5.69 -17.20
C GLY A 151 0.39 7.20 -17.09
N TYR A 152 1.26 7.72 -17.95
CA TYR A 152 1.55 9.16 -18.04
C TYR A 152 0.30 10.00 -18.36
N ASP A 153 -0.70 9.39 -19.01
CA ASP A 153 -2.00 9.98 -19.33
C ASP A 153 -2.94 10.12 -18.12
N GLY A 154 -2.63 9.47 -16.99
CA GLY A 154 -3.44 9.49 -15.77
C GLY A 154 -4.73 8.67 -15.86
N LEU A 155 -4.93 7.86 -16.90
CA LEU A 155 -6.14 7.05 -17.08
C LEU A 155 -5.99 5.69 -16.40
N CYS A 156 -6.86 5.41 -15.43
CA CYS A 156 -6.88 4.12 -14.73
C CYS A 156 -7.58 3.05 -15.57
N LEU A 157 -7.08 1.81 -15.55
CA LEU A 157 -7.64 0.69 -16.31
C LEU A 157 -9.08 0.34 -15.89
N GLU A 158 -9.46 0.64 -14.66
CA GLU A 158 -10.82 0.48 -14.15
C GLU A 158 -11.83 1.33 -14.94
N MET A 159 -11.41 2.49 -15.45
CA MET A 159 -12.27 3.35 -16.27
C MET A 159 -12.72 2.60 -17.53
N PHE A 160 -11.79 1.98 -18.25
CA PHE A 160 -12.06 1.24 -19.47
C PHE A 160 -12.88 -0.03 -19.23
N LYS A 161 -12.71 -0.69 -18.08
CA LYS A 161 -13.53 -1.86 -17.71
C LYS A 161 -14.99 -1.50 -17.47
N VAL A 162 -15.26 -0.33 -16.89
CA VAL A 162 -16.63 0.14 -16.60
C VAL A 162 -17.28 0.71 -17.86
N THR A 163 -16.55 1.48 -18.66
CA THR A 163 -17.09 2.13 -19.86
C THR A 163 -17.23 1.16 -21.04
N GLY A 164 -16.27 0.24 -21.21
CA GLY A 164 -16.26 -0.70 -22.34
C GLY A 164 -17.33 -1.79 -22.26
N PHE A 165 -17.77 -2.18 -21.06
CA PHE A 165 -18.84 -3.17 -20.89
C PHE A 165 -20.25 -2.63 -21.18
N THR A 166 -20.44 -1.31 -21.09
CA THR A 166 -21.74 -0.67 -21.34
C THR A 166 -21.89 -0.18 -22.78
N ASN A 167 -20.81 -0.12 -23.56
CA ASN A 167 -20.80 0.64 -24.81
C ASN A 167 -19.89 0.07 -25.90
N CYS A 168 -20.11 -1.16 -26.34
CA CYS A 168 -19.60 -1.59 -27.65
C CYS A 168 -20.17 -0.70 -28.79
N ALA A 169 -21.30 -0.01 -28.56
CA ALA A 169 -21.93 0.90 -29.53
C ALA A 169 -21.39 2.36 -29.54
N ILE A 170 -20.52 2.80 -28.61
CA ILE A 170 -20.04 4.20 -28.59
C ILE A 170 -18.75 4.38 -29.39
N PHE A 171 -17.91 3.36 -29.52
CA PHE A 171 -16.65 3.48 -30.25
C PHE A 171 -16.85 3.71 -31.75
N ASP A 172 -17.95 3.22 -32.34
CA ASP A 172 -18.31 3.46 -33.74
C ASP A 172 -18.57 4.93 -34.08
N LYS A 173 -19.11 5.73 -33.14
CA LYS A 173 -19.54 7.09 -33.44
C LYS A 173 -18.45 8.15 -33.35
N ASN A 174 -17.36 7.89 -32.65
CA ASN A 174 -16.30 8.88 -32.44
C ASN A 174 -15.09 8.70 -33.37
N PHE A 175 -14.92 7.52 -34.00
CA PHE A 175 -13.81 7.29 -34.93
C PHE A 175 -14.10 7.71 -36.37
N GLN A 176 -15.38 7.76 -36.80
CA GLN A 176 -15.74 8.26 -38.15
C GLN A 176 -15.67 9.79 -38.31
N SER A 177 -15.35 10.54 -37.24
CA SER A 177 -15.23 12.01 -37.29
C SER A 177 -13.79 12.51 -37.49
N TYR A 178 -12.80 11.62 -37.60
CA TYR A 178 -11.37 11.97 -37.63
C TYR A 178 -10.59 11.36 -38.80
N ILE A 179 -11.27 10.90 -39.86
CA ILE A 179 -10.70 10.67 -41.20
C ILE A 179 -11.31 11.70 -42.14
#